data_AF-A0A2V8BR56-F1
#
_entry.id   AF-A0A2V8BR56-F1
#
_cell.length_a   1.000
_cell.length_b   1.000
_cell.length_c   1.000
_cell.angle_alpha   90.00
_cell.angle_beta   90.00
_cell.angle_gamma   90.00
#
_symmetry.space_group_name_H-M   'P 1'
#
loop_
_entity.id
_entity.type
_entity.pdbx_description
1 polymer ?
#
loop_
_entity_poly.entity_id
_entity_poly.type
_entity_poly.pdbx_seq_one_letter_code
_entity_poly.pdbx_strand_id
1 'polypeptide(L)'
;MRLQRVLASALFFLIASAPLARAADDAGTATLTNAQGLYAQAAYEQALALLEQLDPKTSASLAEGQAIWRYRALCLIALGRSADAESAIEEMVRVDPGADVDEELPPRLQGLVKDVRARVVRDVVRQGYERGRDLYGRSEHAAAAAEFERVIALLDDRTLSLTKDPSFADVRLLADGFLRLAKAAPPANPTAPISGPGPTPAASSDPAFVPPVPIRQDFPPFSRSASSGFMARNEGDLDVDVSADGRVVNARIVSSIHPVYDLILAAAAKTWRYEPARRFGEPVPYTKRVHVVLQVK
;
A
#
# COMPACT_ATOMS: atom_id res chain seq x y z
N MET A 1 36.89 85.47 -6.96
CA MET A 1 37.58 84.23 -6.52
C MET A 1 36.51 83.39 -5.80
N ARG A 2 36.04 82.28 -6.41
CA ARG A 2 36.40 80.89 -6.03
C ARG A 2 36.12 80.63 -4.54
N LEU A 3 35.27 79.73 -4.03
CA LEU A 3 34.79 78.38 -4.38
C LEU A 3 33.57 78.13 -3.45
N GLN A 4 32.40 77.68 -3.92
CA GLN A 4 31.94 76.27 -3.92
C GLN A 4 31.53 75.68 -2.53
N ARG A 5 30.35 75.04 -2.51
CA ARG A 5 29.86 73.94 -1.63
C ARG A 5 29.06 74.37 -0.38
N VAL A 6 27.96 73.74 0.03
CA VAL A 6 27.14 72.59 -0.44
C VAL A 6 25.82 72.70 0.35
N LEU A 7 24.68 72.37 -0.28
CA LEU A 7 23.37 72.21 0.38
C LEU A 7 23.44 71.08 1.42
N ALA A 8 22.91 71.30 2.62
CA ALA A 8 22.58 70.24 3.57
C ALA A 8 21.13 70.41 4.03
N SER A 9 20.21 69.98 3.17
CA SER A 9 18.80 69.78 3.55
C SER A 9 18.71 68.53 4.41
N ALA A 10 18.47 68.72 5.70
CA ALA A 10 18.22 67.63 6.64
C ALA A 10 16.81 67.07 6.41
N LEU A 11 16.70 66.08 5.53
CA LEU A 11 15.49 65.28 5.35
C LEU A 11 15.53 64.13 6.35
N PHE A 12 14.83 64.29 7.46
CA PHE A 12 14.62 63.22 8.44
C PHE A 12 13.73 62.14 7.80
N PHE A 13 14.34 61.09 7.24
CA PHE A 13 13.62 59.90 6.81
C PHE A 13 13.20 59.14 8.06
N LEU A 14 11.91 59.27 8.40
CA LEU A 14 11.22 58.41 9.35
C LEU A 14 11.27 56.99 8.78
N ILE A 15 12.17 56.16 9.31
CA ILE A 15 12.17 54.72 9.07
C ILE A 15 10.95 54.17 9.81
N ALA A 16 9.82 54.16 9.13
CA ALA A 16 8.70 53.32 9.53
C ALA A 16 9.18 51.87 9.33
N SER A 17 9.66 51.26 10.41
CA SER A 17 9.84 49.83 10.52
C SER A 17 8.46 49.19 10.39
N ALA A 18 8.03 48.95 9.16
CA ALA A 18 6.91 48.07 8.89
C ALA A 18 7.32 46.70 9.44
N PRO A 19 6.56 46.12 10.38
CA PRO A 19 6.75 44.71 10.66
C PRO A 19 6.53 43.99 9.33
N LEU A 20 7.51 43.19 8.90
CA LEU A 20 7.21 42.11 7.96
C LEU A 20 6.11 41.30 8.66
N ALA A 21 4.87 41.58 8.30
CA ALA A 21 3.77 40.68 8.52
C ALA A 21 4.19 39.41 7.81
N ARG A 22 4.69 38.48 8.61
CA ARG A 22 4.83 37.08 8.30
C ARG A 22 3.48 36.70 7.68
N ALA A 23 3.45 36.46 6.37
CA ALA A 23 2.32 35.86 5.69
C ALA A 23 2.22 34.41 6.21
N ALA A 24 1.77 34.30 7.46
CA ALA A 24 1.31 33.10 8.10
C ALA A 24 -0.19 33.35 8.26
N ASP A 25 -0.93 33.10 7.19
CA ASP A 25 -2.36 32.80 7.17
C ASP A 25 -2.85 32.77 5.71
N ASP A 26 -2.28 31.84 4.93
CA ASP A 26 -3.00 31.10 3.90
C ASP A 26 -2.29 29.75 3.67
N ALA A 27 -1.97 29.05 4.76
CA ALA A 27 -1.63 27.63 4.68
C ALA A 27 -2.91 26.85 4.39
N GLY A 28 -3.56 27.15 3.25
CA GLY A 28 -4.46 26.21 2.61
C GLY A 28 -3.70 24.90 2.54
N THR A 29 -4.34 23.82 3.00
CA THR A 29 -3.78 22.47 2.99
C THR A 29 -2.98 22.29 1.71
N ALA A 30 -1.71 21.91 1.81
CA ALA A 30 -0.91 21.64 0.63
C ALA A 30 -1.70 20.60 -0.19
N THR A 31 -2.15 21.00 -1.37
CA THR A 31 -2.89 20.15 -2.29
C THR A 31 -2.20 20.19 -3.64
N LEU A 32 -2.29 19.08 -4.38
CA LEU A 32 -1.83 19.02 -5.76
C LEU A 32 -2.47 20.13 -6.61
N THR A 33 -3.76 20.42 -6.41
CA THR A 33 -4.48 21.49 -7.13
C THR A 33 -3.85 22.87 -6.92
N ASN A 34 -3.45 23.21 -5.69
CA ASN A 34 -2.78 24.49 -5.41
C ASN A 34 -1.41 24.56 -6.11
N ALA A 35 -0.62 23.49 -6.07
CA ALA A 35 0.65 23.42 -6.79
C ALA A 35 0.47 23.56 -8.31
N GLN A 36 -0.55 22.93 -8.89
CA GLN A 36 -0.87 23.06 -10.32
C GLN A 36 -1.22 24.50 -10.70
N GLY A 37 -1.96 25.20 -9.84
CA GLY A 37 -2.25 26.63 -10.00
C GLY A 37 -0.98 27.49 -10.00
N LEU A 38 -0.06 27.25 -9.07
CA LEU A 38 1.23 27.93 -9.01
C LEU A 38 2.10 27.63 -10.24
N TYR A 39 2.12 26.38 -10.70
CA TYR A 39 2.82 25.98 -11.92
C TYR A 39 2.28 26.72 -13.16
N ALA A 40 0.95 26.81 -13.30
CA ALA A 40 0.31 27.52 -14.41
C ALA A 40 0.64 29.02 -14.44
N GLN A 41 0.97 29.59 -13.28
CA GLN A 41 1.40 30.99 -13.13
C GLN A 41 2.92 31.17 -13.28
N ALA A 42 3.66 30.11 -13.65
CA ALA A 42 5.13 30.07 -13.69
C ALA A 42 5.81 30.36 -12.34
N ALA A 43 5.10 30.19 -11.23
CA ALA A 43 5.65 30.32 -9.88
C ALA A 43 6.33 29.00 -9.44
N TYR A 44 7.34 28.56 -10.20
CA TYR A 44 7.91 27.21 -10.08
C TYR A 44 8.54 26.90 -8.71
N GLU A 45 9.23 27.85 -8.08
CA GLU A 45 9.80 27.65 -6.74
C GLU A 45 8.70 27.42 -5.67
N GLN A 46 7.61 28.21 -5.74
CA GLN A 46 6.50 28.08 -4.80
C GLN A 46 5.71 26.79 -5.04
N ALA A 47 5.49 26.44 -6.31
CA ALA A 47 4.87 25.18 -6.68
C ALA A 47 5.69 23.98 -6.17
N LEU A 48 7.01 24.02 -6.36
CA LEU A 48 7.91 22.96 -5.89
C LEU A 48 7.89 22.82 -4.37
N ALA A 49 7.98 23.94 -3.64
CA ALA A 49 7.92 23.93 -2.17
C ALA A 49 6.60 23.33 -1.64
N LEU A 50 5.47 23.59 -2.31
CA LEU A 50 4.20 22.97 -1.96
C LEU A 50 4.21 21.47 -2.29
N LEU A 51 4.67 21.11 -3.48
CA LEU A 51 4.74 19.71 -3.91
C LEU A 51 5.62 18.89 -2.99
N GLU A 52 6.73 19.41 -2.48
CA GLU A 52 7.66 18.74 -1.53
C GLU A 52 7.00 18.37 -0.20
N GLN A 53 5.93 19.05 0.20
CA GLN A 53 5.16 18.74 1.42
C GLN A 53 4.21 17.55 1.23
N LEU A 54 3.90 17.19 -0.01
CA LEU A 54 3.03 16.06 -0.34
C LEU A 54 3.87 14.77 -0.38
N ASP A 55 3.39 13.66 0.17
CA ASP A 55 4.03 12.35 -0.03
C ASP A 55 3.29 11.58 -1.14
N PRO A 56 3.91 11.43 -2.33
CA PRO A 56 3.28 10.71 -3.44
C PRO A 56 2.96 9.24 -3.13
N LYS A 57 3.68 8.62 -2.18
CA LYS A 57 3.52 7.20 -1.83
C LYS A 57 2.30 6.96 -0.95
N THR A 58 1.82 8.00 -0.27
CA THR A 58 0.63 7.95 0.59
C THR A 58 -0.56 8.70 0.01
N SER A 59 -0.48 9.16 -1.23
CA SER A 59 -1.57 9.85 -1.93
C SER A 59 -2.84 9.00 -2.02
N ALA A 60 -3.99 9.65 -2.18
CA ALA A 60 -5.28 8.95 -2.21
C ALA A 60 -5.42 8.00 -3.43
N SER A 61 -4.64 8.22 -4.48
CA SER A 61 -4.57 7.37 -5.65
C SER A 61 -3.17 7.34 -6.27
N LEU A 62 -2.88 6.28 -7.04
CA LEU A 62 -1.66 6.19 -7.86
C LEU A 62 -1.56 7.37 -8.83
N ALA A 63 -2.66 7.77 -9.47
CA ALA A 63 -2.69 8.89 -10.41
C ALA A 63 -2.31 10.22 -9.75
N GLU A 64 -2.76 10.46 -8.52
CA GLU A 64 -2.37 11.65 -7.76
C GLU A 64 -0.89 11.63 -7.39
N GLY A 65 -0.38 10.49 -6.92
CA GLY A 65 1.06 10.31 -6.64
C GLY A 65 1.92 10.57 -7.89
N GLN A 66 1.56 9.95 -9.01
CA GLN A 66 2.18 10.15 -10.34
C GLN A 66 2.16 11.63 -10.75
N ALA A 67 1.02 12.31 -10.57
CA ALA A 67 0.93 13.74 -10.85
C ALA A 67 1.86 14.58 -9.97
N ILE A 68 2.00 14.27 -8.67
CA ILE A 68 2.94 15.00 -7.79
C ILE A 68 4.38 14.88 -8.31
N TRP A 69 4.86 13.67 -8.61
CA TRP A 69 6.20 13.49 -9.19
C TRP A 69 6.37 14.21 -10.53
N ARG A 70 5.37 14.10 -11.43
CA ARG A 70 5.35 14.78 -12.73
C ARG A 70 5.50 16.29 -12.56
N TYR A 71 4.70 16.92 -11.70
CA TYR A 71 4.76 18.37 -11.48
C TYR A 71 6.05 18.79 -10.78
N ARG A 72 6.62 17.98 -9.87
CA ARG A 72 7.95 18.24 -9.30
C ARG A 72 9.02 18.27 -10.39
N ALA A 73 9.05 17.25 -11.25
CA ALA A 73 10.00 17.16 -12.36
C ALA A 73 9.85 18.34 -13.34
N LEU A 74 8.62 18.74 -13.67
CA LEU A 74 8.34 19.91 -14.51
C LEU A 74 8.89 21.21 -13.88
N CYS A 75 8.64 21.44 -12.58
CA CYS A 75 9.17 22.61 -11.88
C CYS A 75 10.71 22.61 -11.85
N LEU A 76 11.32 21.47 -11.54
CA LEU A 76 12.77 21.31 -11.46
C LEU A 76 13.44 21.56 -12.82
N ILE A 77 12.85 21.09 -13.91
CA ILE A 77 13.34 21.37 -15.27
C ILE A 77 13.24 22.87 -15.58
N ALA A 78 12.10 23.51 -15.26
CA ALA A 78 11.91 24.93 -15.50
C ALA A 78 12.91 25.81 -14.71
N LEU A 79 13.33 25.34 -13.53
CA LEU A 79 14.35 25.98 -12.69
C LEU A 79 15.80 25.61 -13.08
N GLY A 80 16.00 24.76 -14.09
CA GLY A 80 17.33 24.30 -14.52
C GLY A 80 17.98 23.23 -13.62
N ARG A 81 17.25 22.72 -12.62
CA ARG A 81 17.70 21.70 -11.65
C ARG A 81 17.53 20.28 -12.23
N SER A 82 18.28 19.98 -13.28
CA SER A 82 18.11 18.74 -14.06
C SER A 82 18.38 17.46 -13.25
N ALA A 83 19.38 17.46 -12.38
CA ALA A 83 19.71 16.29 -11.55
C ALA A 83 18.56 15.91 -10.60
N ASP A 84 17.98 16.92 -9.94
CA ASP A 84 16.84 16.71 -9.04
C ASP A 84 15.60 16.22 -9.81
N ALA A 85 15.38 16.73 -11.03
CA ALA A 85 14.30 16.28 -11.90
C ALA A 85 14.47 14.80 -12.27
N GLU A 86 15.69 14.37 -12.59
CA GLU A 86 16.00 12.95 -12.85
C GLU A 86 15.69 12.08 -11.65
N SER A 87 16.07 12.51 -10.43
CA SER A 87 15.76 11.76 -9.20
C SER A 87 14.24 11.66 -8.96
N ALA A 88 13.48 12.73 -9.21
CA ALA A 88 12.02 12.70 -9.07
C ALA A 88 11.39 11.72 -10.08
N ILE A 89 11.88 11.69 -11.32
CA ILE A 89 11.44 10.77 -12.37
C ILE A 89 11.83 9.32 -12.03
N GLU A 90 13.01 9.09 -11.47
CA GLU A 90 13.44 7.77 -11.05
C GLU A 90 12.49 7.18 -10.00
N GLU A 91 12.14 7.95 -8.97
CA GLU A 91 11.17 7.50 -7.96
C GLU A 91 9.79 7.24 -8.57
N MET A 92 9.34 8.11 -9.49
CA MET A 92 8.09 7.94 -10.23
C MET A 92 8.04 6.61 -11.00
N VAL A 93 9.12 6.31 -11.74
CA VAL A 93 9.26 5.08 -12.52
C VAL A 93 9.39 3.85 -11.61
N ARG A 94 10.06 3.94 -10.46
CA ARG A 94 10.17 2.79 -9.55
C ARG A 94 8.81 2.33 -9.02
N VAL A 95 7.87 3.25 -8.84
CA VAL A 95 6.50 2.93 -8.39
C VAL A 95 5.69 2.28 -9.50
N ASP A 96 5.80 2.77 -10.72
CA ASP A 96 5.11 2.19 -11.88
C ASP A 96 6.04 2.03 -13.10
N PRO A 97 6.88 0.99 -13.11
CA PRO A 97 7.91 0.79 -14.12
C PRO A 97 7.36 0.44 -15.51
N GLY A 98 6.14 -0.09 -15.57
CA GLY A 98 5.44 -0.47 -16.80
C GLY A 98 4.55 0.63 -17.36
N ALA A 99 4.39 1.77 -16.66
CA ALA A 99 3.59 2.87 -17.16
C ALA A 99 4.14 3.42 -18.47
N ASP A 100 3.23 3.65 -19.42
CA ASP A 100 3.55 4.38 -20.65
C ASP A 100 3.94 5.83 -20.36
N VAL A 101 4.76 6.39 -21.24
CA VAL A 101 5.12 7.80 -21.14
C VAL A 101 3.97 8.63 -21.64
N ASP A 102 3.43 9.46 -20.76
CA ASP A 102 2.35 10.37 -21.05
C ASP A 102 2.72 11.33 -22.21
N GLU A 103 1.91 11.30 -23.26
CA GLU A 103 2.11 12.08 -24.48
C GLU A 103 1.84 13.58 -24.29
N GLU A 104 1.10 13.96 -23.23
CA GLU A 104 0.86 15.35 -22.87
C GLU A 104 2.11 16.02 -22.27
N LEU A 105 3.14 15.25 -21.91
CA LEU A 105 4.37 15.78 -21.37
C LEU A 105 5.15 16.57 -22.43
N PRO A 106 5.88 17.64 -22.05
CA PRO A 106 6.79 18.32 -22.96
C PRO A 106 7.82 17.34 -23.58
N PRO A 107 8.19 17.48 -24.87
CA PRO A 107 9.06 16.51 -25.56
C PRO A 107 10.38 16.23 -24.84
N ARG A 108 10.97 17.25 -24.21
CA ARG A 108 12.19 17.12 -23.40
C ARG A 108 11.99 16.19 -22.20
N LEU A 109 10.86 16.31 -21.51
CA LEU A 109 10.54 15.47 -20.36
C LEU A 109 10.17 14.06 -20.80
N GLN A 110 9.47 13.89 -21.93
CA GLN A 110 9.21 12.57 -22.50
C GLN A 110 10.51 11.80 -22.77
N GLY A 111 11.50 12.46 -23.39
CA GLY A 111 12.83 11.87 -23.62
C GLY A 111 13.51 11.46 -22.31
N LEU A 112 13.52 12.36 -21.32
CA LEU A 112 14.12 12.10 -20.02
C LEU A 112 13.47 10.92 -19.28
N VAL A 113 12.14 10.84 -19.28
CA VAL A 113 11.40 9.71 -18.69
C VAL A 113 11.75 8.41 -19.40
N LYS A 114 11.81 8.38 -20.74
CA LYS A 114 12.21 7.19 -21.51
C LYS A 114 13.62 6.72 -21.14
N ASP A 115 14.57 7.66 -21.05
CA ASP A 115 15.96 7.36 -20.73
C ASP A 115 16.14 6.86 -19.30
N VAL A 116 15.49 7.51 -18.32
CA VAL A 116 15.49 7.07 -16.92
C VAL A 116 14.81 5.72 -16.79
N ARG A 117 13.64 5.53 -17.42
CA ARG A 117 12.89 4.27 -17.40
C ARG A 117 13.70 3.09 -17.91
N ALA A 118 14.41 3.27 -19.03
CA ALA A 118 15.27 2.21 -19.57
C ALA A 118 16.37 1.74 -18.60
N ARG A 119 16.86 2.63 -17.72
CA ARG A 119 17.85 2.29 -16.69
C ARG A 119 17.20 1.68 -15.45
N VAL A 120 16.18 2.34 -14.91
CA VAL A 120 15.52 1.98 -13.65
C VAL A 120 14.83 0.62 -13.77
N VAL A 121 14.14 0.34 -14.87
CA VAL A 121 13.42 -0.94 -15.05
C VAL A 121 14.38 -2.14 -14.96
N ARG A 122 15.59 -2.02 -15.52
CA ARG A 122 16.59 -3.10 -15.46
C ARG A 122 16.98 -3.42 -14.02
N ASP A 123 17.13 -2.39 -13.20
CA ASP A 123 17.43 -2.53 -11.78
C ASP A 123 16.23 -3.10 -11.01
N VAL A 124 15.03 -2.58 -11.25
CA VAL A 124 13.78 -3.08 -10.65
C VAL A 124 13.57 -4.57 -10.93
N VAL A 125 13.85 -5.04 -12.15
CA VAL A 125 13.75 -6.46 -12.50
C VAL A 125 14.76 -7.31 -11.75
N ARG A 126 16.02 -6.87 -11.65
CA ARG A 126 17.07 -7.59 -10.90
C ARG A 126 16.72 -7.68 -9.42
N GLN A 127 16.36 -6.55 -8.80
CA GLN A 127 15.95 -6.49 -7.40
C GLN A 127 14.66 -7.28 -7.12
N GLY A 128 13.69 -7.23 -8.02
CA GLY A 128 12.45 -7.99 -7.91
C GLY A 128 12.70 -9.50 -7.91
N TYR A 129 13.60 -9.97 -8.78
CA TYR A 129 14.01 -11.37 -8.82
C TYR A 129 14.70 -11.81 -7.51
N GLU A 130 15.63 -11.00 -6.99
CA GLU A 130 16.31 -11.27 -5.72
C GLU A 130 15.31 -11.30 -4.56
N ARG A 131 14.41 -10.32 -4.47
CA ARG A 131 13.35 -10.27 -3.46
C ARG A 131 12.42 -11.49 -3.53
N GLY A 132 12.03 -11.89 -4.75
CA GLY A 132 11.22 -13.10 -4.96
C GLY A 132 11.92 -14.36 -4.45
N ARG A 133 13.24 -14.49 -4.67
CA ARG A 133 14.04 -15.62 -4.15
C ARG A 133 14.12 -15.61 -2.64
N ASP A 134 14.31 -14.45 -2.02
CA ASP A 134 14.37 -14.31 -0.57
C ASP A 134 13.04 -14.67 0.09
N LEU A 135 11.92 -14.19 -0.48
CA LEU A 135 10.57 -14.56 -0.03
C LEU A 135 10.31 -16.05 -0.16
N TYR A 136 10.76 -16.66 -1.28
CA TYR A 136 10.64 -18.10 -1.48
C TYR A 136 11.47 -18.88 -0.44
N GLY A 137 12.69 -18.44 -0.15
CA GLY A 137 13.56 -19.02 0.88
C GLY A 137 12.98 -18.91 2.30
N ARG A 138 12.13 -17.90 2.56
CA ARG A 138 11.38 -17.71 3.82
C ARG A 138 10.06 -18.49 3.87
N SER A 139 9.77 -19.33 2.88
CA SER A 139 8.50 -20.04 2.73
C SER A 139 7.27 -19.13 2.57
N GLU A 140 7.47 -17.86 2.22
CA GLU A 140 6.40 -16.90 1.91
C GLU A 140 5.96 -17.07 0.45
N HIS A 141 5.51 -18.27 0.09
CA HIS A 141 5.29 -18.67 -1.30
C HIS A 141 4.27 -17.81 -2.03
N ALA A 142 3.22 -17.34 -1.35
CA ALA A 142 2.23 -16.44 -1.94
C ALA A 142 2.84 -15.07 -2.33
N ALA A 143 3.67 -14.50 -1.45
CA ALA A 143 4.36 -13.24 -1.73
C ALA A 143 5.43 -13.41 -2.81
N ALA A 144 6.18 -14.51 -2.77
CA ALA A 144 7.16 -14.85 -3.79
C ALA A 144 6.51 -14.99 -5.18
N ALA A 145 5.37 -15.69 -5.27
CA ALA A 145 4.62 -15.84 -6.51
C ALA A 145 4.21 -14.47 -7.09
N ALA A 146 3.67 -13.58 -6.26
CA ALA A 146 3.29 -12.23 -6.69
C ALA A 146 4.48 -11.40 -7.18
N GLU A 147 5.65 -11.50 -6.52
CA GLU A 147 6.88 -10.82 -7.00
C GLU A 147 7.36 -11.39 -8.34
N PHE A 148 7.40 -12.72 -8.50
CA PHE A 148 7.82 -13.33 -9.77
C PHE A 148 6.86 -13.02 -10.91
N GLU A 149 5.55 -12.95 -10.67
CA GLU A 149 4.57 -12.49 -11.66
C GLU A 149 4.86 -11.06 -12.12
N ARG A 150 5.15 -10.15 -11.18
CA ARG A 150 5.51 -8.77 -11.52
C ARG A 150 6.79 -8.70 -12.37
N VAL A 151 7.82 -9.46 -11.99
CA VAL A 151 9.08 -9.54 -12.73
C VAL A 151 8.86 -10.06 -14.16
N ILE A 152 8.10 -11.14 -14.30
CA ILE A 152 7.75 -11.74 -15.60
C ILE A 152 6.97 -10.75 -16.47
N ALA A 153 6.00 -10.02 -15.88
CA ALA A 153 5.23 -9.02 -16.61
C ALA A 153 6.12 -7.90 -17.18
N LEU A 154 7.08 -7.39 -16.39
CA LEU A 154 8.04 -6.40 -16.88
C LEU A 154 8.96 -6.96 -17.96
N LEU A 155 9.38 -8.22 -17.84
CA LEU A 155 10.20 -8.89 -18.84
C LEU A 155 9.47 -9.16 -20.16
N ASP A 156 8.15 -9.35 -20.11
CA ASP A 156 7.29 -9.53 -21.29
C ASP A 156 6.89 -8.24 -21.98
N ASP A 157 7.02 -7.10 -21.29
CA ASP A 157 6.69 -5.81 -21.86
C ASP A 157 7.69 -5.42 -22.95
N ARG A 158 7.19 -5.38 -24.19
CA ARG A 158 7.97 -5.02 -25.38
C ARG A 158 8.40 -3.55 -25.37
N THR A 159 7.65 -2.67 -24.72
CA THR A 159 7.96 -1.23 -24.65
C THR A 159 9.23 -0.97 -23.83
N LEU A 160 9.56 -1.87 -22.89
CA LEU A 160 10.72 -1.77 -22.02
C LEU A 160 12.00 -2.29 -22.68
N SER A 161 11.90 -2.99 -23.82
CA SER A 161 13.05 -3.48 -24.62
C SER A 161 14.08 -4.30 -23.82
N LEU A 162 13.68 -4.95 -22.73
CA LEU A 162 14.56 -5.74 -21.86
C LEU A 162 15.09 -7.01 -22.55
N THR A 163 14.30 -7.57 -23.47
CA THR A 163 14.62 -8.79 -24.24
C THR A 163 15.83 -8.65 -25.17
N LYS A 164 16.35 -7.44 -25.37
CA LYS A 164 17.59 -7.22 -26.13
C LYS A 164 18.84 -7.75 -25.41
N ASP A 165 18.78 -7.89 -24.09
CA ASP A 165 19.88 -8.41 -23.28
C ASP A 165 19.59 -9.88 -22.92
N PRO A 166 20.43 -10.83 -23.36
CA PRO A 166 20.24 -12.26 -23.11
C PRO A 166 20.11 -12.62 -21.62
N SER A 167 20.73 -11.85 -20.72
CA SER A 167 20.67 -12.13 -19.28
C SER A 167 19.24 -12.04 -18.73
N PHE A 168 18.39 -11.20 -19.32
CA PHE A 168 16.98 -11.11 -18.93
C PHE A 168 16.12 -12.26 -19.46
N ALA A 169 16.55 -12.93 -20.53
CA ALA A 169 15.90 -14.16 -20.99
C ALA A 169 16.13 -15.31 -19.99
N ASP A 170 17.35 -15.42 -19.45
CA ASP A 170 17.67 -16.39 -18.40
C ASP A 170 16.91 -16.09 -17.11
N VAL A 171 16.87 -14.82 -16.68
CA VAL A 171 16.10 -14.39 -15.50
C VAL A 171 14.62 -14.72 -15.67
N ARG A 172 14.05 -14.52 -16.87
CA ARG A 172 12.67 -14.89 -17.17
C ARG A 172 12.42 -16.38 -16.97
N LEU A 173 13.29 -17.23 -17.51
CA LEU A 173 13.18 -18.69 -17.39
C LEU A 173 13.24 -19.12 -15.91
N LEU A 174 14.17 -18.55 -15.15
CA LEU A 174 14.31 -18.83 -13.72
C LEU A 174 13.08 -18.35 -12.94
N ALA A 175 12.60 -17.13 -13.20
CA ALA A 175 11.41 -16.58 -12.56
C ALA A 175 10.15 -17.42 -12.84
N ASP A 176 9.96 -17.92 -14.06
CA ASP A 176 8.85 -18.83 -14.40
C ASP A 176 8.92 -20.14 -13.59
N GLY A 177 10.12 -20.72 -13.48
CA GLY A 177 10.36 -21.92 -12.68
C GLY A 177 10.01 -21.71 -11.20
N PHE A 178 10.51 -20.62 -10.60
CA PHE A 178 10.19 -20.28 -9.21
C PHE A 178 8.70 -19.95 -9.01
N LEU A 179 8.06 -19.29 -9.97
CA LEU A 179 6.63 -19.01 -9.92
C LEU A 179 5.81 -20.29 -9.87
N ARG A 180 6.11 -21.28 -10.73
CA ARG A 180 5.43 -22.58 -10.71
C ARG A 180 5.63 -23.31 -9.39
N LEU A 181 6.85 -23.30 -8.86
CA LEU A 181 7.16 -23.91 -7.57
C LEU A 181 6.43 -23.22 -6.42
N ALA A 182 6.37 -21.89 -6.41
CA ALA A 182 5.69 -21.11 -5.41
C ALA A 182 4.17 -21.33 -5.43
N LYS A 183 3.57 -21.44 -6.62
CA LYS A 183 2.13 -21.75 -6.77
C LYS A 183 1.76 -23.18 -6.43
N ALA A 184 2.67 -24.13 -6.67
CA ALA A 184 2.46 -25.54 -6.33
C ALA A 184 2.65 -25.82 -4.83
N ALA A 185 3.30 -24.90 -4.09
CA ALA A 185 3.47 -25.04 -2.66
C ALA A 185 2.10 -24.94 -1.96
N PRO A 186 1.74 -25.91 -1.10
CA PRO A 186 0.54 -25.77 -0.27
C PRO A 186 0.68 -24.50 0.57
N PRO A 187 -0.42 -23.75 0.82
CA PRO A 187 -0.37 -22.60 1.70
C PRO A 187 0.27 -23.06 3.01
N ALA A 188 1.28 -22.32 3.49
CA ALA A 188 1.91 -22.59 4.76
C ALA A 188 0.84 -22.44 5.85
N ASN A 189 0.11 -23.52 6.14
CA ASN A 189 -0.65 -23.66 7.36
C ASN A 189 0.38 -23.54 8.47
N PRO A 190 0.31 -22.54 9.37
CA PRO A 190 1.02 -22.64 10.62
C PRO A 190 0.42 -23.85 11.34
N THR A 191 1.16 -24.95 11.38
CA THR A 191 0.79 -26.21 12.05
C THR A 191 -0.14 -27.13 11.25
N ALA A 192 0.38 -27.80 10.22
CA ALA A 192 -0.07 -29.17 9.97
C ALA A 192 0.77 -30.09 10.88
N PRO A 193 0.18 -30.73 11.92
CA PRO A 193 0.86 -31.81 12.61
C PRO A 193 1.17 -32.90 11.59
N ILE A 194 2.37 -33.47 11.70
CA ILE A 194 2.87 -34.63 10.96
C ILE A 194 1.80 -35.73 10.93
N SER A 195 1.02 -35.79 9.85
CA SER A 195 0.14 -36.91 9.55
C SER A 195 1.01 -38.03 9.00
N GLY A 196 1.27 -39.05 9.82
CA GLY A 196 1.68 -40.36 9.35
C GLY A 196 0.67 -40.94 8.34
N PRO A 197 1.03 -42.00 7.60
CA PRO A 197 0.26 -42.47 6.48
C PRO A 197 -1.09 -43.04 6.96
N GLY A 198 -2.17 -42.38 6.57
CA GLY A 198 -3.53 -42.88 6.74
C GLY A 198 -4.31 -42.68 5.44
N PRO A 199 -4.86 -43.74 4.84
CA PRO A 199 -5.64 -43.63 3.60
C PRO A 199 -7.03 -43.05 3.90
N THR A 200 -7.50 -42.15 3.04
CA THR A 200 -8.93 -41.78 2.87
C THR A 200 -9.68 -42.94 2.17
N PRO A 201 -11.02 -42.94 2.05
CA PRO A 201 -12.06 -42.19 2.75
C PRO A 201 -13.24 -43.08 3.22
N ALA A 202 -13.89 -42.77 4.34
CA ALA A 202 -15.24 -43.27 4.58
C ALA A 202 -16.06 -42.27 5.40
N ALA A 203 -17.19 -41.85 4.82
CA ALA A 203 -18.30 -41.31 5.58
C ALA A 203 -18.72 -42.36 6.61
N SER A 204 -18.64 -42.03 7.90
CA SER A 204 -19.28 -42.82 8.94
C SER A 204 -19.65 -41.89 10.08
N SER A 205 -20.96 -41.78 10.29
CA SER A 205 -21.57 -41.40 11.56
C SER A 205 -20.90 -42.17 12.71
N ASP A 206 -20.01 -41.51 13.44
CA ASP A 206 -19.41 -42.05 14.65
C ASP A 206 -20.20 -41.53 15.87
N PRO A 207 -20.88 -42.39 16.65
CA PRO A 207 -21.68 -41.99 17.81
C PRO A 207 -20.86 -41.41 18.98
N ALA A 208 -19.54 -41.26 18.85
CA ALA A 208 -18.63 -40.79 19.90
C ALA A 208 -18.15 -39.32 19.74
N PHE A 209 -18.59 -38.59 18.72
CA PHE A 209 -18.24 -37.18 18.52
C PHE A 209 -19.47 -36.28 18.60
N VAL A 210 -19.60 -35.56 19.72
CA VAL A 210 -20.66 -34.56 19.91
C VAL A 210 -20.14 -33.20 19.42
N PRO A 211 -20.69 -32.64 18.33
CA PRO A 211 -20.27 -31.33 17.85
C PRO A 211 -20.64 -30.23 18.87
N PRO A 212 -19.78 -29.19 19.04
CA PRO A 212 -19.98 -28.18 20.07
C PRO A 212 -21.20 -27.28 19.77
N VAL A 213 -22.14 -27.24 20.71
CA VAL A 213 -23.34 -26.39 20.64
C VAL A 213 -23.01 -24.99 21.17
N PRO A 214 -23.33 -23.91 20.42
CA PRO A 214 -23.15 -22.55 20.91
C PRO A 214 -24.11 -22.28 22.07
N ILE A 215 -23.58 -21.98 23.26
CA ILE A 215 -24.39 -21.69 24.47
C ILE A 215 -24.85 -20.23 24.44
N ARG A 216 -23.98 -19.31 24.00
CA ARG A 216 -24.30 -17.88 23.88
C ARG A 216 -23.40 -17.20 22.87
N GLN A 217 -24.00 -16.79 21.76
CA GLN A 217 -23.35 -16.11 20.64
C GLN A 217 -24.17 -14.86 20.29
N ASP A 218 -23.95 -13.78 21.06
CA ASP A 218 -24.64 -12.51 20.87
C ASP A 218 -23.89 -11.65 19.86
N PHE A 219 -24.53 -11.33 18.73
CA PHE A 219 -24.00 -10.43 17.73
C PHE A 219 -24.34 -8.98 18.10
N PRO A 220 -23.35 -8.07 18.13
CA PRO A 220 -23.62 -6.66 18.39
C PRO A 220 -24.45 -6.05 17.25
N PRO A 221 -25.44 -5.18 17.54
CA PRO A 221 -26.20 -4.51 16.49
C PRO A 221 -25.31 -3.54 15.71
N PHE A 222 -25.45 -3.53 14.39
CA PHE A 222 -24.75 -2.56 13.53
C PHE A 222 -25.58 -1.28 13.38
N SER A 223 -25.11 -0.17 13.95
CA SER A 223 -25.76 1.15 13.76
C SER A 223 -25.35 1.77 12.43
N ARG A 224 -26.31 2.07 11.54
CA ARG A 224 -26.05 2.83 10.30
C ARG A 224 -25.49 4.23 10.56
N SER A 225 -25.66 4.80 11.76
CA SER A 225 -25.02 6.08 12.10
C SER A 225 -23.49 5.96 12.17
N ALA A 226 -22.97 4.75 12.40
CA ALA A 226 -21.54 4.45 12.46
C ALA A 226 -20.92 4.17 11.08
N SER A 227 -21.72 4.09 10.01
CA SER A 227 -21.25 3.89 8.63
C SER A 227 -21.09 5.19 7.83
N SER A 228 -21.09 6.34 8.50
CA SER A 228 -20.83 7.63 7.84
C SER A 228 -19.37 7.67 7.37
N GLY A 229 -19.17 7.52 6.06
CA GLY A 229 -17.86 7.71 5.41
C GLY A 229 -17.14 6.45 4.93
N PHE A 230 -17.61 5.24 5.27
CA PHE A 230 -16.97 3.98 4.88
C PHE A 230 -17.99 2.99 4.31
N MET A 231 -17.64 2.30 3.22
CA MET A 231 -18.45 1.23 2.65
C MET A 231 -18.35 -0.03 3.52
N ALA A 232 -19.45 -0.38 4.19
CA ALA A 232 -19.55 -1.64 4.94
C ALA A 232 -19.90 -2.80 4.00
N ARG A 233 -19.26 -3.97 4.19
CA ARG A 233 -19.67 -5.22 3.54
C ARG A 233 -20.85 -5.82 4.29
N ASN A 234 -21.74 -6.52 3.59
CA ASN A 234 -22.91 -7.14 4.21
C ASN A 234 -22.58 -8.42 5.02
N GLU A 235 -21.41 -9.00 4.76
CA GLU A 235 -20.95 -10.26 5.36
C GLU A 235 -19.46 -10.22 5.65
N GLY A 236 -19.03 -11.03 6.61
CA GLY A 236 -17.63 -11.26 6.93
C GLY A 236 -17.45 -12.48 7.82
N ASP A 237 -16.20 -12.83 8.08
CA ASP A 237 -15.82 -14.07 8.75
C ASP A 237 -14.89 -13.76 9.92
N LEU A 238 -15.14 -14.42 11.05
CA LEU A 238 -14.36 -14.32 12.27
C LEU A 238 -13.91 -15.72 12.69
N ASP A 239 -12.61 -15.92 12.85
CA ASP A 239 -12.07 -17.13 13.48
C ASP A 239 -11.96 -16.92 14.99
N VAL A 240 -12.46 -17.89 15.74
CA VAL A 240 -12.54 -17.86 17.20
C VAL A 240 -11.85 -19.09 17.76
N ASP A 241 -10.85 -18.88 18.63
CA ASP A 241 -10.15 -19.96 19.33
C ASP A 241 -10.83 -20.21 20.67
N VAL A 242 -11.44 -21.38 20.84
CA VAL A 242 -12.18 -21.79 22.03
C VAL A 242 -11.33 -22.74 22.86
N SER A 243 -11.15 -22.41 24.14
CA SER A 243 -10.46 -23.24 25.13
C SER A 243 -11.26 -24.49 25.51
N ALA A 244 -10.58 -25.47 26.14
CA ALA A 244 -11.20 -26.66 26.72
C ALA A 244 -12.28 -26.35 27.79
N ASP A 245 -12.31 -25.13 28.34
CA ASP A 245 -13.33 -24.64 29.27
C ASP A 245 -14.53 -23.95 28.59
N GLY A 246 -14.57 -23.95 27.25
CA GLY A 246 -15.64 -23.34 26.47
C GLY A 246 -15.58 -21.81 26.36
N ARG A 247 -14.47 -21.19 26.79
CA ARG A 247 -14.24 -19.74 26.66
C ARG A 247 -13.46 -19.42 25.40
N VAL A 248 -13.83 -18.33 24.74
CA VAL A 248 -13.05 -17.75 23.65
C VAL A 248 -11.78 -17.12 24.19
N VAL A 249 -10.62 -17.65 23.80
CA VAL A 249 -9.31 -17.15 24.19
C VAL A 249 -8.82 -16.10 23.19
N ASN A 250 -9.19 -16.25 21.91
CA ASN A 250 -8.75 -15.38 20.85
C ASN A 250 -9.81 -15.27 19.75
N ALA A 251 -9.87 -14.11 19.10
CA ALA A 251 -10.83 -13.81 18.04
C ALA A 251 -10.13 -12.96 16.97
N ARG A 252 -10.06 -13.48 15.74
CA ARG A 252 -9.39 -12.86 14.60
C ARG A 252 -10.36 -12.68 13.44
N ILE A 253 -10.44 -11.46 12.92
CA ILE A 253 -11.23 -11.16 11.73
C ILE A 253 -10.48 -11.70 10.51
N VAL A 254 -11.16 -12.57 9.75
CA VAL A 254 -10.66 -13.19 8.52
C VAL A 254 -11.16 -12.43 7.30
N SER A 255 -12.44 -12.04 7.31
CA SER A 255 -13.04 -11.18 6.30
C SER A 255 -13.68 -9.98 6.98
N SER A 256 -13.13 -8.80 6.69
CA SER A 256 -13.50 -7.53 7.30
C SER A 256 -14.87 -7.06 6.82
N ILE A 257 -15.75 -6.73 7.76
CA ILE A 257 -17.08 -6.20 7.48
C ILE A 257 -17.01 -4.67 7.43
N HIS A 258 -16.42 -4.07 8.46
CA HIS A 258 -16.18 -2.64 8.55
C HIS A 258 -15.14 -2.36 9.65
N PRO A 259 -14.14 -1.48 9.45
CA PRO A 259 -13.03 -1.30 10.40
C PRO A 259 -13.46 -1.04 11.86
N VAL A 260 -14.50 -0.22 12.06
CA VAL A 260 -15.04 0.07 13.40
C VAL A 260 -15.86 -1.09 13.96
N TYR A 261 -16.60 -1.79 13.10
CA TYR A 261 -17.47 -2.90 13.54
C TYR A 261 -16.67 -4.15 13.87
N ASP A 262 -15.59 -4.40 13.13
CA ASP A 262 -14.67 -5.51 13.33
C ASP A 262 -14.03 -5.47 14.73
N LEU A 263 -13.70 -4.27 15.23
CA LEU A 263 -13.19 -4.08 16.60
C LEU A 263 -14.25 -4.43 17.65
N ILE A 264 -15.49 -4.00 17.44
CA ILE A 264 -16.63 -4.29 18.33
C ILE A 264 -16.95 -5.79 18.31
N LEU A 265 -16.93 -6.40 17.13
CA LEU A 265 -17.19 -7.82 16.91
C LEU A 265 -16.12 -8.70 17.55
N ALA A 266 -14.83 -8.36 17.39
CA ALA A 266 -13.73 -9.08 18.03
C ALA A 266 -13.75 -8.94 19.57
N ALA A 267 -14.16 -7.78 20.09
CA ALA A 267 -14.34 -7.58 21.53
C ALA A 267 -15.53 -8.37 22.09
N ALA A 268 -16.66 -8.36 21.38
CA ALA A 268 -17.85 -9.14 21.74
C ALA A 268 -17.57 -10.64 21.70
N ALA A 269 -16.83 -11.12 20.69
CA ALA A 269 -16.48 -12.53 20.54
C ALA A 269 -15.73 -13.12 21.74
N LYS A 270 -14.91 -12.32 22.43
CA LYS A 270 -14.22 -12.75 23.66
C LYS A 270 -15.17 -13.05 24.82
N THR A 271 -16.42 -12.57 24.76
CA THR A 271 -17.44 -12.82 25.78
C THR A 271 -18.33 -14.03 25.44
N TRP A 272 -18.19 -14.61 24.25
CA TRP A 272 -18.98 -15.75 23.82
C TRP A 272 -18.61 -17.01 24.60
N ARG A 273 -19.61 -17.89 24.77
CA ARG A 273 -19.42 -19.19 25.40
C ARG A 273 -19.91 -20.30 24.51
N TYR A 274 -19.07 -21.31 24.42
CA TYR A 274 -19.32 -22.52 23.65
C TYR A 274 -19.24 -23.73 24.56
N GLU A 275 -20.01 -24.77 24.26
CA GLU A 275 -19.78 -26.06 24.89
C GLU A 275 -18.48 -26.65 24.33
N PRO A 276 -17.50 -27.04 25.16
CA PRO A 276 -16.20 -27.52 24.68
C PRO A 276 -16.37 -28.80 23.86
N ALA A 277 -15.63 -28.88 22.75
CA ALA A 277 -15.61 -30.09 21.94
C ALA A 277 -15.03 -31.25 22.77
N ARG A 278 -15.79 -32.34 22.92
CA ARG A 278 -15.34 -33.52 23.65
C ARG A 278 -14.86 -34.58 22.67
N ARG A 279 -13.65 -35.11 22.89
CA ARG A 279 -13.13 -36.28 22.19
C ARG A 279 -12.93 -37.39 23.22
N PHE A 280 -13.66 -38.49 23.10
CA PHE A 280 -13.65 -39.60 24.08
C PHE A 280 -13.97 -39.18 25.53
N GLY A 281 -14.81 -38.15 25.72
CA GLY A 281 -15.19 -37.63 27.04
C GLY A 281 -14.26 -36.56 27.62
N GLU A 282 -13.13 -36.27 26.98
CA GLU A 282 -12.20 -35.21 27.39
C GLU A 282 -12.38 -33.92 26.57
N PRO A 283 -12.41 -32.74 27.21
CA PRO A 283 -12.55 -31.45 26.53
C PRO A 283 -11.26 -31.05 25.81
N VAL A 284 -11.34 -30.74 24.52
CA VAL A 284 -10.20 -30.36 23.67
C VAL A 284 -10.41 -28.93 23.14
N PRO A 285 -9.37 -28.07 23.13
CA PRO A 285 -9.46 -26.75 22.52
C PRO A 285 -9.69 -26.87 21.00
N TYR A 286 -10.48 -25.96 20.43
CA TYR A 286 -10.82 -25.99 19.02
C TYR A 286 -10.96 -24.58 18.44
N THR A 287 -10.58 -24.41 17.17
CA THR A 287 -10.79 -23.17 16.42
C THR A 287 -12.04 -23.32 15.56
N LYS A 288 -12.91 -22.30 15.58
CA LYS A 288 -14.14 -22.26 14.78
C LYS A 288 -14.23 -20.98 13.98
N ARG A 289 -14.53 -21.14 12.68
CA ARG A 289 -14.93 -20.02 11.82
C ARG A 289 -16.40 -19.72 12.02
N VAL A 290 -16.69 -18.45 12.27
CA VAL A 290 -18.03 -17.91 12.42
C VAL A 290 -18.28 -16.98 11.25
N HIS A 291 -19.23 -17.35 10.41
CA HIS A 291 -19.76 -16.49 9.36
C HIS A 291 -20.74 -15.49 9.96
N VAL A 292 -20.54 -14.20 9.69
CA VAL A 292 -21.31 -13.09 10.26
C VAL A 292 -21.98 -12.34 9.13
N VAL A 293 -23.32 -12.30 9.18
CA VAL A 293 -24.15 -11.54 8.24
C VAL A 293 -24.73 -10.35 8.98
N LEU A 294 -24.51 -9.13 8.48
CA LEU A 294 -25.07 -7.92 9.06
C LEU A 294 -26.61 -7.96 8.97
N GLN A 295 -27.25 -8.10 10.12
CA GLN A 295 -28.69 -7.91 10.24
C GLN A 295 -28.97 -6.42 10.40
N VAL A 296 -29.39 -5.78 9.33
CA VAL A 296 -29.77 -4.37 9.36
C VAL A 296 -31.15 -4.27 10.02
N LYS A 297 -31.21 -3.67 11.20
CA LYS A 297 -32.47 -3.38 11.89
C LYS A 297 -32.75 -1.89 11.91
#